data_AF-A0A9D6U3W2-F1
#
_entry.id   AF-A0A9D6U3W2-F1
#
_cell.length_a   1.000
_cell.length_b   1.000
_cell.length_c   1.000
_cell.angle_alpha   90.00
_cell.angle_beta   90.00
_cell.angle_gamma   90.00
#
_symmetry.space_group_name_H-M   'P 1'
#
loop_
_entity.id
_entity.type
_entity.pdbx_description
1 polymer ?
#
loop_
_entity_poly.entity_id
_entity_poly.type
_entity_poly.pdbx_seq_one_letter_code
_entity_poly.pdbx_strand_id
1 'polypeptide(L)' 'MSDVHIKGRIVRDRAEDMFIIFKPKSPVPVPSVCLPRSAIAVVQEAGDFVTVTMPLKLAEEKGLEEYI' A
#
# COMPACT_ATOMS: atom_id res chain seq x y z
N MET A 1 -8.74 -14.02 9.18
CA MET A 1 -8.02 -12.74 9.35
C MET A 1 -8.39 -11.91 8.14
N SER A 2 -8.93 -10.71 8.33
CA SER A 2 -9.41 -9.89 7.22
C SER A 2 -8.22 -9.16 6.59
N ASP A 3 -7.89 -9.50 5.35
CA ASP A 3 -6.98 -8.70 4.53
C ASP A 3 -7.75 -7.51 3.96
N VAL A 4 -7.05 -6.42 3.70
CA VAL A 4 -7.60 -5.16 3.17
C VAL A 4 -6.95 -4.83 1.84
N HIS A 5 -7.68 -4.15 0.96
CA HIS A 5 -7.25 -3.83 -0.39
C HIS A 5 -7.24 -2.31 -0.58
N ILE A 6 -6.06 -1.72 -0.69
CA ILE A 6 -5.91 -0.27 -0.81
C ILE A 6 -5.35 0.07 -2.17
N LYS A 7 -6.06 0.93 -2.90
CA LYS A 7 -5.62 1.43 -4.20
C LYS A 7 -4.70 2.63 -4.03
N GLY A 8 -3.63 2.69 -4.82
CA GLY A 8 -2.66 3.79 -4.74
C GLY A 8 -1.58 3.68 -5.79
N ARG A 9 -0.42 4.29 -5.51
CA ARG A 9 0.75 4.27 -6.38
C ARG A 9 1.97 3.85 -5.61
N ILE A 10 2.85 3.07 -6.24
CA ILE A 10 4.17 2.81 -5.67
C ILE A 10 5.11 3.92 -6.09
N VAL A 11 5.61 4.66 -5.10
CA VAL A 11 6.59 5.74 -5.29
C VAL A 11 8.00 5.17 -5.40
N ARG A 12 8.27 4.07 -4.69
CA ARG A 12 9.55 3.36 -4.76
C ARG A 12 9.34 1.87 -4.54
N ASP A 13 9.77 1.09 -5.52
CA ASP A 13 9.85 -0.36 -5.45
C ASP A 13 11.16 -0.82 -6.10
N ARG A 14 12.20 -1.06 -5.30
CA ARG A 14 13.43 -1.70 -5.80
C ARG A 14 13.38 -3.17 -5.40
N ALA A 15 13.77 -4.06 -6.31
CA ALA A 15 13.74 -5.51 -6.05
C ALA A 15 14.60 -5.92 -4.83
N GLU A 16 15.65 -5.16 -4.54
CA GLU A 16 16.56 -5.37 -3.41
C GLU A 16 16.05 -4.76 -2.09
N ASP A 17 15.06 -3.85 -2.16
CA ASP A 17 14.54 -3.18 -0.96
C ASP A 17 13.55 -4.12 -0.23
N MET A 18 13.72 -4.27 1.09
CA MET A 18 12.80 -5.04 1.95
C MET A 18 11.43 -4.36 2.11
N PHE A 19 11.32 -3.10 1.69
CA PHE A 19 10.14 -2.26 1.85
C PHE A 19 9.80 -1.56 0.55
N ILE A 20 8.52 -1.28 0.34
CA ILE A 20 8.03 -0.40 -0.71
C ILE A 20 7.56 0.92 -0.09
N ILE A 21 7.67 2.00 -0.85
CA ILE A 21 7.03 3.28 -0.52
C ILE A 21 5.74 3.37 -1.32
N PHE A 22 4.61 3.20 -0.64
CA PHE A 22 3.28 3.25 -1.24
C PHE A 22 2.61 4.57 -0.90
N LYS A 23 1.89 5.14 -1.85
CA LYS A 23 1.06 6.33 -1.65
C LYS A 23 -0.40 5.96 -1.92
N PRO A 24 -1.26 5.93 -0.89
CA PRO A 24 -2.69 5.64 -1.06
C PRO A 24 -3.34 6.65 -2.01
N LYS A 25 -4.34 6.21 -2.75
CA LYS A 25 -5.20 7.11 -3.53
C LYS A 25 -6.16 7.79 -2.56
N SER A 26 -6.05 9.09 -2.43
CA SER A 26 -6.89 9.90 -1.55
C SER A 26 -7.32 11.19 -2.24
N PRO A 27 -8.54 11.71 -1.98
CA PRO A 27 -8.95 13.04 -2.44
C PRO A 27 -8.12 14.17 -1.80
N VAL A 28 -7.44 13.90 -0.68
CA VAL A 28 -6.55 14.84 0.00
C VAL A 28 -5.09 14.39 -0.10
N PRO A 29 -4.11 15.32 0.00
CA PRO A 29 -2.70 14.95 0.00
C PRO A 29 -2.35 14.12 1.23
N VAL A 30 -1.99 12.86 1.01
CA VAL A 30 -1.60 11.92 2.08
C VAL A 30 -0.11 11.63 2.02
N PRO A 31 0.54 11.39 3.18
CA PRO A 31 1.93 10.95 3.20
C PRO A 31 2.07 9.57 2.56
N SER A 32 3.26 9.29 2.05
CA SER A 32 3.61 7.94 1.63
C SER A 32 3.91 7.07 2.84
N VAL A 33 3.53 5.80 2.75
CA VAL A 33 3.72 4.80 3.79
C VAL A 33 4.79 3.81 3.38
N CYS A 34 5.60 3.41 4.35
CA CYS A 34 6.61 2.37 4.18
C CYS A 34 5.99 1.03 4.56
N LEU A 35 5.87 0.13 3.58
CA LEU A 35 5.24 -1.18 3.73
C LEU A 35 6.26 -2.29 3.49
N PRO A 36 6.34 -3.33 4.36
CA PRO A 36 7.23 -4.46 4.17
C PRO A 36 6.77 -5.30 2.97
N ARG A 37 7.69 -5.55 2.02
CA ARG A 37 7.38 -6.25 0.76
C ARG A 37 6.85 -7.67 1.00
N SER A 38 7.33 -8.34 2.04
CA SER A 38 6.94 -9.72 2.38
C SER A 38 5.53 -9.84 2.96
N ALA A 39 4.96 -8.77 3.50
CA ALA A 39 3.64 -8.79 4.15
C ALA A 39 2.53 -8.21 3.27
N ILE A 40 2.85 -7.83 2.04
CA ILE A 40 1.92 -7.20 1.11
C ILE A 40 1.94 -7.93 -0.23
N ALA A 41 0.78 -7.99 -0.87
CA ALA A 41 0.68 -8.39 -2.27
C ALA A 41 0.32 -7.16 -3.10
N VAL A 42 1.00 -6.97 -4.23
CA VAL A 42 0.74 -5.85 -5.14
C VAL A 42 0.12 -6.39 -6.41
N VAL A 43 -1.06 -5.88 -6.75
CA VAL A 43 -1.73 -6.14 -8.03
C VAL A 43 -1.63 -4.87 -8.87
N GLN A 44 -0.93 -4.97 -9.99
CA GLN A 44 -0.81 -3.86 -10.94
C GLN A 44 -2.11 -3.74 -11.73
N GLU A 45 -2.71 -2.55 -11.74
CA GLU A 45 -3.91 -2.30 -12.54
C GLU A 45 -3.55 -1.59 -13.85
N ALA A 46 -4.52 -1.42 -14.74
CA ALA A 46 -4.33 -0.62 -15.94
C ALA A 46 -4.00 0.84 -15.58
N GLY A 47 -2.89 1.35 -16.12
CA GLY A 47 -2.38 2.70 -15.87
C GLY A 47 -1.34 2.76 -14.73
N ASP A 48 -1.27 3.90 -14.03
CA ASP A 48 -0.24 4.15 -13.00
C ASP A 48 -0.63 3.67 -11.58
N PHE A 49 -1.80 3.06 -11.41
CA PHE A 49 -2.31 2.67 -10.10
C PHE A 49 -2.10 1.19 -9.82
N VAL A 50 -1.86 0.86 -8.55
CA VAL A 50 -1.79 -0.50 -8.05
C VAL A 50 -2.77 -0.67 -6.89
N THR A 51 -3.21 -1.91 -6.68
CA THR A 51 -3.96 -2.31 -5.50
C THR A 51 -3.06 -3.15 -4.61
N VAL A 52 -2.80 -2.66 -3.39
CA VAL A 52 -2.00 -3.35 -2.39
C VAL A 52 -2.92 -4.08 -1.44
N THR A 53 -2.70 -5.38 -1.30
CA THR A 53 -3.38 -6.23 -0.32
C THR A 53 -2.48 -6.44 0.88
N MET A 54 -2.98 -6.21 2.08
CA MET A 54 -2.22 -6.40 3.32
C MET A 54 -3.12 -6.78 4.49
N PRO A 55 -2.58 -7.32 5.60
CA PRO A 55 -3.39 -7.61 6.78
C PRO A 55 -3.99 -6.35 7.40
N LEU A 56 -5.24 -6.40 7.87
CA LEU A 56 -5.92 -5.26 8.53
C LEU A 56 -5.07 -4.63 9.64
N LYS A 57 -4.46 -5.45 10.51
CA LYS A 57 -3.58 -4.96 11.59
C LYS A 57 -2.43 -4.10 11.08
N LEU A 58 -1.82 -4.49 9.96
CA LEU A 58 -0.73 -3.73 9.36
C LEU A 58 -1.25 -2.40 8.77
N ALA A 59 -2.46 -2.39 8.23
CA ALA A 59 -3.08 -1.16 7.75
C ALA A 59 -3.36 -0.19 8.92
N GLU A 60 -3.91 -0.67 10.03
CA GLU A 60 -4.16 0.12 11.25
C GLU A 60 -2.85 0.68 11.83
N GLU A 61 -1.80 -0.15 11.95
CA GLU A 61 -0.47 0.30 12.41
C GLU A 61 0.14 1.39 11.53
N LYS A 62 -0.23 1.43 10.25
CA LYS A 62 0.24 2.43 9.27
C LYS A 62 -0.72 3.61 9.11
N GLY A 63 -1.83 3.64 9.86
CA GLY A 63 -2.85 4.68 9.74
C GLY A 63 -3.56 4.67 8.39
N LEU A 64 -3.72 3.49 7.79
CA LEU A 64 -4.36 3.29 6.50
C LEU A 64 -5.85 2.90 6.61
N GLU A 65 -6.38 2.81 7.83
CA GLU A 65 -7.77 2.43 8.10
C GLU A 65 -8.80 3.33 7.40
N GLU A 66 -8.46 4.59 7.15
CA GLU A 66 -9.31 5.56 6.45
C GLU A 66 -9.41 5.31 4.93
N TYR A 67 -8.62 4.37 4.38
CA TYR A 67 -8.56 4.05 2.94
C TYR A 67 -9.02 2.62 2.60
N ILE A 68 -9.59 1.91 3.58
CA ILE A 68 -10.14 0.55 3.44
C ILE A 68 -11.56 0.60 2.89
#